data_AF-A0A847GQQ6-F1
#
_entry.id   AF-A0A847GQQ6-F1
#
_cell.length_a   1.000
_cell.length_b   1.000
_cell.length_c   1.000
_cell.angle_alpha   90.00
_cell.angle_beta   90.00
_cell.angle_gamma   90.00
#
_symmetry.space_group_name_H-M   'P 1'
#
loop_
_entity.id
_entity.type
_entity.pdbx_description
1 polymer ?
#
loop_
_entity_poly.entity_id
_entity_poly.type
_entity_poly.pdbx_seq_one_letter_code
_entity_poly.pdbx_strand_id
1 'polypeptide(L)' 'MKLREAILSLVVGLPLFVSAGFGQEPGWSPVIIARGEMRRHIEATPILERPYRPLHVYGNAVRRAHYRGSPLAVRR' A
#
# COMPACT_ATOMS: atom_id res chain seq x y z
N MET A 1 -20.35 40.54 -8.25
CA MET A 1 -19.99 39.70 -7.08
C MET A 1 -18.61 40.15 -6.62
N LYS A 2 -18.42 40.49 -5.33
CA LYS A 2 -17.21 41.19 -4.84
C LYS A 2 -16.08 40.18 -4.58
N LEU A 3 -14.90 40.42 -5.14
CA LEU A 3 -13.70 39.57 -5.12
C LEU A 3 -13.33 38.98 -3.74
N ARG A 4 -13.68 39.68 -2.66
CA ARG A 4 -13.51 39.22 -1.27
C ARG A 4 -14.36 38.00 -0.88
N GLU A 5 -15.53 37.83 -1.46
CA GLU A 5 -16.44 36.70 -1.20
C GLU A 5 -15.95 35.42 -1.89
N ALA A 6 -15.24 35.57 -3.01
CA ALA A 6 -14.65 34.46 -3.78
C ALA A 6 -13.39 33.88 -3.10
N ILE A 7 -12.64 34.71 -2.37
CA ILE A 7 -11.44 34.28 -1.66
C ILE A 7 -11.81 33.52 -0.37
N LEU A 8 -12.89 33.91 0.31
CA LEU A 8 -13.42 33.20 1.49
C LEU A 8 -14.02 31.84 1.16
N SER A 9 -14.51 31.63 -0.06
CA SER A 9 -15.04 30.33 -0.52
C SER A 9 -13.96 29.37 -1.03
N LEU A 10 -12.76 29.87 -1.39
CA LEU A 10 -11.66 29.03 -1.86
C LEU A 10 -10.96 28.24 -0.73
N VAL A 11 -11.02 28.73 0.51
CA VAL A 11 -10.32 28.11 1.66
C VAL A 11 -11.20 27.09 2.41
N VAL A 12 -12.53 27.22 2.34
CA VAL A 12 -13.48 26.34 3.07
C VAL A 12 -13.92 25.12 2.24
N GLY A 13 -13.72 25.16 0.92
CA GLY A 13 -14.23 24.15 -0.02
C GLY A 13 -13.27 23.04 -0.44
N LEU A 14 -12.15 22.82 0.24
CA LEU A 14 -11.23 21.72 -0.07
C LEU A 14 -11.37 20.58 0.96
N PRO A 15 -12.43 19.76 0.94
CA PRO A 15 -12.42 18.53 1.70
C PRO A 15 -11.38 17.62 1.07
N LEU A 16 -10.27 17.43 1.78
CA LEU A 16 -9.72 16.12 2.14
C LEU A 16 -10.03 14.97 1.15
N PHE A 17 -9.43 15.00 -0.04
CA PHE A 17 -9.21 13.79 -0.84
C PHE A 17 -7.75 13.34 -0.70
N VAL A 18 -7.32 13.09 0.54
CA VAL A 18 -6.20 12.17 0.75
C VAL A 18 -6.74 10.79 0.45
N SER A 19 -6.56 10.31 -0.78
CA SER A 19 -6.60 8.89 -1.06
C SER A 19 -5.42 8.25 -0.35
N ALA A 20 -5.65 7.79 0.89
CA ALA A 20 -4.71 6.95 1.60
C ALA A 20 -4.68 5.58 0.91
N GLY A 21 -3.89 5.46 -0.16
CA GLY A 21 -3.68 4.22 -0.89
C GLY A 21 -2.84 3.22 -0.09
N PHE A 22 -3.35 2.75 1.05
CA PHE A 22 -2.76 1.63 1.76
C PHE A 22 -3.28 0.33 1.14
N GLY A 23 -2.40 -0.41 0.46
CA GLY A 23 -2.69 -1.76 -0.04
C GLY A 23 -3.24 -1.87 -1.47
N GLN A 24 -2.88 -0.95 -2.35
CA GLN A 24 -3.29 -0.96 -3.77
C GLN A 24 -2.27 -1.61 -4.71
N GLU A 25 -1.14 -2.13 -4.22
CA GLU A 25 -0.22 -2.84 -5.12
C GLU A 25 -0.80 -4.23 -5.45
N PRO A 26 -0.72 -4.66 -6.72
CA PRO A 26 -1.20 -5.98 -7.10
C PRO A 26 -0.46 -7.07 -6.30
N GLY A 27 -1.20 -8.07 -5.81
CA GLY A 27 -0.63 -9.22 -5.11
C GLY A 27 -0.40 -9.02 -3.62
N TRP A 28 -0.98 -7.98 -3.01
CA TRP A 28 -1.04 -7.88 -1.55
C TRP A 28 -1.86 -9.02 -0.94
N SER A 29 -1.36 -9.58 0.16
CA SER A 29 -2.13 -10.49 1.01
C SER A 29 -2.77 -9.69 2.16
N PRO A 30 -4.10 -9.75 2.36
CA PRO A 30 -4.76 -9.04 3.44
C PRO A 30 -4.49 -9.68 4.81
N VAL A 31 -3.93 -10.89 4.83
CA VAL A 31 -3.69 -11.64 6.06
C VAL A 31 -2.41 -11.15 6.73
N ILE A 32 -2.58 -10.54 7.89
CA ILE A 32 -1.47 -10.04 8.71
C ILE A 32 -0.73 -11.21 9.34
N ILE A 33 -1.42 -12.05 10.11
CA ILE A 33 -0.79 -13.17 10.83
C ILE A 33 -1.07 -14.46 10.07
N ALA A 34 -0.08 -14.94 9.33
CA ALA A 34 -0.16 -16.22 8.66
C ALA A 34 -0.10 -17.40 9.64
N ARG A 35 -0.96 -18.40 9.44
CA ARG A 35 -1.03 -19.63 10.26
C ARG A 35 -1.10 -20.86 9.35
N GLY A 36 -0.83 -22.04 9.93
CA GLY A 36 -0.98 -23.33 9.26
C GLY A 36 -0.21 -23.43 7.94
N GLU A 37 -0.86 -23.96 6.91
CA GLU A 37 -0.31 -24.10 5.55
C GLU A 37 0.19 -22.77 4.98
N MET A 38 -0.55 -21.67 5.19
CA MET A 38 -0.16 -20.38 4.63
C MET A 38 1.15 -19.88 5.22
N ARG A 39 1.38 -20.12 6.52
CA ARG A 39 2.66 -19.80 7.16
C ARG A 39 3.80 -20.61 6.53
N ARG A 40 3.61 -21.93 6.40
CA ARG A 40 4.61 -22.84 5.82
C ARG A 40 4.96 -22.44 4.39
N HIS A 41 3.96 -22.12 3.58
CA HIS A 41 4.16 -21.63 2.23
C HIS A 41 4.98 -20.34 2.21
N ILE A 42 4.60 -19.33 3.01
CA ILE A 42 5.33 -18.05 3.11
C ILE A 42 6.78 -18.24 3.55
N GLU A 43 7.04 -19.13 4.51
CA GLU A 43 8.38 -19.44 4.99
C GLU A 43 9.24 -20.11 3.90
N ALA A 44 8.63 -20.99 3.09
CA ALA A 44 9.27 -21.63 1.94
C ALA A 44 9.48 -20.67 0.75
N THR A 45 8.70 -19.59 0.63
CA THR A 45 8.87 -18.58 -0.42
C THR A 45 10.06 -17.66 -0.12
N PRO A 46 10.97 -17.38 -1.09
CA PRO A 46 12.02 -16.37 -0.94
C PRO A 46 11.45 -14.98 -0.59
N ILE A 47 12.13 -14.20 0.26
CA ILE A 47 11.60 -12.91 0.77
C ILE A 47 11.22 -11.91 -0.33
N LEU A 48 11.93 -11.96 -1.45
CA LEU A 48 11.73 -11.12 -2.62
C LEU A 48 10.48 -11.48 -3.42
N GLU A 49 9.99 -12.71 -3.31
CA GLU A 49 8.82 -13.23 -4.04
C GLU A 49 7.56 -13.25 -3.17
N ARG A 50 7.69 -12.97 -1.87
CA ARG A 50 6.55 -12.93 -0.95
C ARG A 50 5.63 -11.75 -1.28
N PRO A 51 4.30 -11.93 -1.19
CA PRO A 51 3.36 -10.83 -1.31
C PRO A 51 3.59 -9.79 -0.21
N TYR A 52 3.32 -8.53 -0.51
CA TYR A 52 3.24 -7.49 0.50
C TYR A 52 2.10 -7.78 1.48
N ARG A 53 2.30 -7.39 2.74
CA ARG A 53 1.34 -7.62 3.83
C ARG A 53 1.17 -6.38 4.69
N PRO A 54 -0.03 -6.09 5.19
CA PRO A 54 -0.21 -5.02 6.17
C PRO A 54 0.65 -5.27 7.41
N LEU A 55 1.17 -4.18 7.99
CA LEU A 55 2.00 -4.16 9.20
C LEU A 55 3.37 -4.88 9.09
N HIS A 56 3.75 -5.41 7.92
CA HIS A 56 5.04 -6.07 7.71
C HIS A 56 6.12 -5.11 7.21
N VAL A 57 6.42 -4.08 7.98
CA VAL A 57 7.27 -2.94 7.58
C VAL A 57 8.62 -3.39 7.00
N TYR A 58 9.37 -4.23 7.72
CA TYR A 58 10.70 -4.69 7.28
C TYR A 58 10.65 -5.48 5.97
N GLY A 59 9.81 -6.51 5.90
CA GLY A 59 9.71 -7.34 4.68
C GLY A 59 9.24 -6.53 3.47
N ASN A 60 8.30 -5.60 3.68
CA ASN A 60 7.83 -4.70 2.63
C ASN A 60 8.95 -3.76 2.16
N ALA A 61 9.73 -3.19 3.08
CA ALA A 61 10.85 -2.30 2.75
C ALA A 61 11.93 -3.01 1.94
N VAL A 62 12.32 -4.24 2.30
CA VAL A 62 13.30 -5.05 1.56
C VAL A 62 12.84 -5.26 0.11
N ARG A 63 11.57 -5.66 -0.09
CA ARG A 63 11.01 -5.82 -1.45
C ARG A 63 10.98 -4.51 -2.22
N ARG A 64 10.55 -3.42 -1.58
CA ARG A 64 10.49 -2.10 -2.24
C ARG A 64 11.87 -1.60 -2.65
N ALA A 65 12.90 -1.84 -1.83
CA ALA A 65 14.28 -1.52 -2.15
C ALA A 65 14.79 -2.36 -3.33
N HIS A 66 14.52 -3.67 -3.33
CA HIS A 66 14.91 -4.58 -4.41
C HIS A 66 14.27 -4.20 -5.75
N TYR A 67 12.96 -3.96 -5.76
CA TYR A 67 12.21 -3.62 -6.98
C TYR A 67 12.19 -2.12 -7.30
N ARG A 68 12.95 -1.29 -6.56
CA ARG A 68 13.03 0.16 -6.76
C ARG A 68 11.67 0.85 -6.83
N GLY A 69 10.73 0.42 -5.99
CA GLY A 69 9.37 0.95 -5.95
C GLY A 69 8.41 0.38 -7.02
N SER A 70 8.86 -0.51 -7.90
CA SER A 70 7.95 -1.27 -8.76
C SER A 70 7.29 -2.39 -7.94
N PRO A 71 5.95 -2.53 -7.99
CA PRO A 71 5.28 -3.62 -7.31
C PRO A 71 5.59 -4.97 -7.99
N LEU A 72 5.57 -6.04 -7.20
CA LEU A 72 5.65 -7.41 -7.72
C LEU A 72 4.49 -7.64 -8.69
N ALA A 73 4.79 -8.09 -9.92
CA ALA A 73 3.76 -8.47 -10.86
C ALA A 73 2.99 -9.69 -10.32
N VAL A 74 1.66 -9.60 -10.27
CA VAL A 74 0.82 -10.78 -10.00
C VAL A 74 0.90 -11.68 -11.23
N ARG A 75 1.58 -12.82 -11.10
CA ARG A 75 1.33 -13.93 -12.02
C ARG A 75 -0.08 -14.43 -11.72
N ARG A 76 -0.99 -14.25 -12.69
CA ARG A 76 -2.32 -14.88 -12.69
C ARG A 76 -2.19 -16.37 -12.96
#